data_AF-A0A2V7R3T6-F1
#
_entry.id   AF-A0A2V7R3T6-F1
#
_cell.length_a   1.000
_cell.length_b   1.000
_cell.length_c   1.000
_cell.angle_alpha   90.00
_cell.angle_beta   90.00
_cell.angle_gamma   90.00
#
_symmetry.space_group_name_H-M   'P 1'
#
loop_
_entity.id
_entity.type
_entity.pdbx_description
1 polymer ?
#
loop_
_entity_poly.entity_id
_entity_poly.type
_entity_poly.pdbx_seq_one_letter_code
_entity_poly.pdbx_strand_id
1 'polypeptide(L)'
;MLLCVTGQSLGYRSQWLPVGGVCCEGGRHAVAVDRRLTYRRLLRIDLLPQLNEFLELFDYNAWANRTIFDAVAQLPGEQYFRDLKSGYGGIHGTLCHIVWAEQLWLHRWLGKPNPAVPQGTDLKSLAEVRRRWETVEAERGPFIAGLNDSRLDETRLVKPSSGGEYVHTFRQMFRHFINHSSYHRGQIVTFMRQLGATPPSTDLILYYRRRG
;
A
#
# COMPACT_ATOMS: atom_id res chain seq x y z
N MET A 1 35.68 44.73 -12.92
CA MET A 1 34.90 45.39 -13.97
C MET A 1 33.72 44.48 -14.29
N LEU A 2 32.61 44.68 -13.57
CA LEU A 2 31.34 43.99 -13.75
C LEU A 2 30.42 44.94 -14.53
N LEU A 3 29.70 44.42 -15.52
CA LEU A 3 28.57 45.10 -16.15
C LEU A 3 27.32 44.24 -15.97
N CYS A 4 26.38 44.80 -15.22
CA CYS A 4 24.99 44.42 -15.08
C CYS A 4 24.19 45.13 -16.20
N VAL A 5 23.05 44.56 -16.61
CA VAL A 5 21.73 45.23 -16.76
C VAL A 5 20.74 44.35 -17.57
N THR A 6 19.68 43.94 -16.86
CA THR A 6 18.25 43.70 -17.23
C THR A 6 17.90 42.87 -18.48
N GLY A 7 16.97 41.91 -18.50
CA GLY A 7 15.74 41.73 -17.73
C GLY A 7 14.51 42.17 -18.55
N GLN A 8 13.73 41.22 -19.09
CA GLN A 8 12.30 41.44 -19.39
C GLN A 8 11.55 40.11 -19.61
N SER A 9 10.60 39.87 -18.70
CA SER A 9 9.55 38.86 -18.76
C SER A 9 8.41 39.31 -19.67
N LEU A 10 7.84 38.41 -20.47
CA LEU A 10 6.51 38.59 -21.06
C LEU A 10 5.59 37.46 -20.58
N GLY A 11 4.61 37.84 -19.77
CA GLY A 11 3.54 36.99 -19.29
C GLY A 11 2.43 36.83 -20.32
N TYR A 12 1.84 35.64 -20.38
CA TYR A 12 0.58 35.39 -21.06
C TYR A 12 -0.57 35.70 -20.10
N ARG A 13 -1.36 36.74 -20.41
CA ARG A 13 -2.66 37.01 -19.79
C ARG A 13 -3.76 36.36 -20.62
N SER A 14 -4.63 35.63 -19.93
CA SER A 14 -5.92 35.13 -20.39
C SER A 14 -6.90 36.28 -20.64
N GLN A 15 -7.60 36.24 -21.77
CA GLN A 15 -8.63 37.20 -22.14
C GLN A 15 -9.90 36.44 -22.56
N TRP A 16 -10.94 36.56 -21.75
CA TRP A 16 -12.30 36.11 -22.08
C TRP A 16 -13.11 37.31 -22.57
N LEU A 17 -13.83 37.14 -23.69
CA LEU A 17 -14.71 38.15 -24.28
C LEU A 17 -16.11 38.12 -23.62
N PRO A 18 -16.78 39.28 -23.43
CA PRO A 18 -18.16 39.32 -22.96
C PRO A 18 -19.15 39.43 -24.14
N VAL A 19 -20.32 38.79 -24.02
CA VAL A 19 -21.47 39.13 -24.85
C VAL A 19 -22.75 39.12 -24.01
N GLY A 20 -23.33 40.32 -23.86
CA GLY A 20 -24.76 40.65 -23.89
C GLY A 20 -25.75 39.87 -23.02
N GLY A 21 -26.31 40.55 -22.02
CA GLY A 21 -27.50 40.09 -21.29
C GLY A 21 -28.82 40.57 -21.90
N VAL A 22 -29.93 40.02 -21.39
CA VAL A 22 -31.26 40.65 -21.34
C VAL A 22 -31.94 40.20 -20.03
N CYS A 23 -32.44 41.17 -19.26
CA CYS A 23 -33.27 41.00 -18.07
C CYS A 23 -34.71 40.64 -18.43
N CYS A 24 -35.38 39.85 -17.57
CA CYS A 24 -36.80 40.01 -17.24
C CYS A 24 -37.10 39.42 -15.85
N GLU A 25 -38.07 40.04 -15.20
CA GLU A 25 -38.37 40.05 -13.77
C GLU A 25 -39.20 38.86 -13.25
N GLY A 26 -39.17 38.67 -11.92
CA GLY A 26 -40.40 38.43 -11.14
C GLY A 26 -40.69 36.98 -10.71
N GLY A 27 -40.56 36.70 -9.41
CA GLY A 27 -41.17 35.50 -8.83
C GLY A 27 -40.58 35.07 -7.48
N ARG A 28 -41.05 35.69 -6.39
CA ARG A 28 -40.80 35.25 -5.01
C ARG A 28 -41.44 33.88 -4.77
N HIS A 29 -40.67 32.86 -4.37
CA HIS A 29 -41.16 31.72 -3.60
C HIS A 29 -40.13 31.40 -2.50
N ALA A 30 -40.39 31.89 -1.29
CA ALA A 30 -39.68 31.48 -0.09
C ALA A 30 -40.25 30.12 0.35
N VAL A 31 -39.45 29.06 0.25
CA VAL A 31 -39.80 27.76 0.84
C VAL A 31 -39.37 27.81 2.30
N ALA A 32 -40.34 27.82 3.20
CA ALA A 32 -40.11 27.68 4.63
C ALA A 32 -39.56 26.27 4.91
N VAL A 33 -38.32 26.19 5.38
CA VAL A 33 -37.75 24.94 5.90
C VAL A 33 -38.14 24.82 7.37
N ASP A 34 -39.07 23.90 7.65
CA ASP A 34 -39.50 23.51 8.99
C ASP A 34 -38.30 23.00 9.81
N ARG A 35 -37.90 23.75 10.83
CA ARG A 35 -36.79 23.45 11.75
C ARG A 35 -37.24 22.56 12.91
N ARG A 36 -37.79 21.38 12.63
CA ARG A 36 -38.04 20.36 13.66
C ARG A 36 -37.76 18.94 13.18
N LEU A 37 -36.53 18.68 12.76
CA LEU A 37 -35.99 17.32 12.76
C LEU A 37 -35.30 17.07 14.11
N THR A 38 -36.00 16.32 14.94
CA THR A 38 -35.57 15.82 16.25
C THR A 38 -34.20 15.14 16.17
N TYR A 39 -33.23 15.73 16.87
CA TYR A 39 -31.92 15.15 17.19
C TYR A 39 -32.09 13.89 18.07
N ARG A 40 -32.39 12.74 17.47
CA ARG A 40 -32.30 11.45 18.19
C ARG A 40 -32.23 10.23 17.27
N ARG A 41 -31.33 10.25 16.29
CA ARG A 41 -30.87 9.03 15.62
C ARG A 41 -29.52 9.20 14.91
N LEU A 42 -28.48 9.60 15.66
CA LEU A 42 -27.11 9.71 15.14
C LEU A 42 -26.14 9.04 16.10
N LEU A 43 -26.14 7.70 16.21
CA LEU A 43 -25.09 6.97 16.94
C LEU A 43 -24.89 5.51 16.45
N ARG A 44 -25.05 5.20 15.14
CA ARG A 44 -24.73 3.83 14.64
C ARG A 44 -24.17 3.71 13.22
N ILE A 45 -23.78 4.80 12.58
CA ILE A 45 -23.06 4.77 11.30
C ILE A 45 -22.04 5.90 11.42
N ASP A 46 -20.75 5.61 11.26
CA ASP A 46 -19.59 6.53 11.11
C ASP A 46 -18.32 6.16 11.90
N LEU A 47 -18.27 4.99 12.55
CA LEU A 47 -17.00 4.38 13.03
C LEU A 47 -16.35 3.41 12.01
N LEU A 48 -17.07 3.07 10.93
CA LEU A 48 -16.70 2.06 9.93
C LEU A 48 -15.68 2.44 8.82
N PRO A 49 -15.21 3.69 8.60
CA PRO A 49 -14.30 3.96 7.48
C PRO A 49 -12.90 3.39 7.65
N GLN A 50 -12.39 3.31 8.89
CA GLN A 50 -10.97 3.06 9.13
C GLN A 50 -10.62 1.57 9.03
N LEU A 51 -11.35 0.69 9.73
CA LEU A 51 -11.10 -0.75 9.63
C LEU A 51 -11.22 -1.25 8.18
N ASN A 52 -12.20 -0.74 7.42
CA ASN A 52 -12.41 -1.13 6.03
C ASN A 52 -11.18 -0.84 5.15
N GLU A 53 -10.50 0.30 5.33
CA GLU A 53 -9.26 0.62 4.61
C GLU A 53 -8.15 -0.41 4.89
N PHE A 54 -8.02 -0.87 6.13
CA PHE A 54 -7.01 -1.87 6.50
C PHE A 54 -7.33 -3.25 5.91
N LEU A 55 -8.58 -3.68 6.01
CA LEU A 55 -9.04 -4.95 5.42
C LEU A 55 -8.80 -4.94 3.91
N GLU A 56 -9.16 -3.85 3.23
CA GLU A 56 -8.94 -3.67 1.81
C GLU A 56 -7.45 -3.72 1.42
N LEU A 57 -6.59 -3.04 2.18
CA LEU A 57 -5.16 -3.01 1.91
C LEU A 57 -4.50 -4.37 2.18
N PHE A 58 -4.99 -5.17 3.13
CA PHE A 58 -4.58 -6.57 3.27
C PHE A 58 -4.93 -7.39 2.02
N ASP A 59 -6.18 -7.29 1.55
CA ASP A 59 -6.64 -7.99 0.35
C ASP A 59 -5.86 -7.57 -0.91
N TYR A 60 -5.61 -6.26 -1.06
CA TYR A 60 -4.77 -5.71 -2.13
C TYR A 60 -3.35 -6.28 -2.07
N ASN A 61 -2.74 -6.31 -0.89
CA ASN A 61 -1.37 -6.80 -0.74
C ASN A 61 -1.28 -8.29 -1.10
N ALA A 62 -2.26 -9.09 -0.68
CA ALA A 62 -2.37 -10.50 -1.04
C ALA A 62 -2.47 -10.70 -2.56
N TRP A 63 -3.35 -9.92 -3.23
CA TRP A 63 -3.49 -9.93 -4.67
C TRP A 63 -2.20 -9.54 -5.40
N ALA A 64 -1.56 -8.45 -4.96
CA ALA A 64 -0.35 -7.93 -5.58
C ALA A 64 0.81 -8.93 -5.45
N ASN A 65 0.98 -9.55 -4.28
CA ASN A 65 2.00 -10.58 -4.08
C ASN A 65 1.76 -11.80 -4.98
N ARG A 66 0.52 -12.30 -5.03
CA ARG A 66 0.16 -13.42 -5.90
C ARG A 66 0.47 -13.11 -7.37
N THR A 67 0.09 -11.91 -7.81
CA THR A 67 0.36 -11.42 -9.17
C THR A 67 1.86 -11.40 -9.49
N ILE A 68 2.71 -10.97 -8.55
CA ILE A 68 4.16 -11.02 -8.71
C ILE A 68 4.67 -12.45 -8.74
N PHE A 69 4.21 -13.31 -7.84
CA PHE A 69 4.61 -14.71 -7.83
C PHE A 69 4.27 -15.41 -9.15
N ASP A 70 3.08 -15.15 -9.71
CA ASP A 70 2.61 -15.75 -10.96
C ASP A 70 3.44 -15.26 -12.15
N ALA A 71 3.81 -13.97 -12.17
CA ALA A 71 4.66 -13.42 -13.23
C ALA A 71 6.11 -13.90 -13.14
N VAL A 72 6.68 -13.98 -11.94
CA VAL A 72 8.03 -14.51 -11.71
C VAL A 72 8.12 -15.99 -12.04
N ALA A 73 7.04 -16.75 -11.88
CA ALA A 73 6.98 -18.17 -12.27
C ALA A 73 7.14 -18.40 -13.78
N GLN A 74 6.97 -17.37 -14.62
CA GLN A 74 7.18 -17.47 -16.07
C GLN A 74 8.65 -17.28 -16.47
N LEU A 75 9.53 -16.90 -15.54
CA LEU A 75 10.94 -16.68 -15.84
C LEU A 75 11.70 -18.01 -15.90
N PRO A 76 12.70 -18.15 -16.78
CA PRO A 76 13.68 -19.23 -16.69
C PRO A 76 14.36 -19.24 -15.32
N GLY A 77 14.67 -20.44 -14.80
CA GLY A 77 15.31 -20.59 -13.49
C GLY A 77 16.60 -19.77 -13.34
N GLU A 78 17.42 -19.72 -14.40
CA GLU A 78 18.64 -18.90 -14.42
C GLU A 78 18.35 -17.41 -14.19
N GLN A 79 17.29 -16.88 -14.80
CA GLN A 79 16.88 -15.48 -14.63
C GLN A 79 16.32 -15.22 -13.22
N TYR A 80 15.55 -16.16 -12.68
CA TYR A 80 15.00 -16.06 -11.32
C TYR A 80 16.10 -15.94 -10.24
N PHE A 81 17.18 -16.71 -10.40
CA PHE A 81 18.31 -16.74 -9.47
C PHE A 81 19.43 -15.75 -9.81
N ARG A 82 19.32 -14.98 -10.90
CA ARG A 82 20.40 -14.10 -11.33
C ARG A 82 20.66 -12.98 -10.31
N ASP A 83 21.93 -12.82 -9.95
CA ASP A 83 22.38 -11.69 -9.14
C ASP A 83 22.34 -10.39 -9.95
N LEU A 84 21.43 -9.49 -9.57
CA LEU A 84 21.23 -8.17 -10.18
C LEU A 84 21.82 -7.02 -9.35
N LYS A 85 22.75 -7.34 -8.44
CA LYS A 85 23.51 -6.35 -7.65
C LYS A 85 22.61 -5.38 -6.87
N SER A 86 21.55 -5.92 -6.29
CA SER A 86 20.65 -5.20 -5.38
C SER A 86 20.86 -5.62 -3.93
N GLY A 87 20.20 -4.94 -2.99
CA GLY A 87 20.32 -5.24 -1.55
C GLY A 87 20.02 -6.70 -1.16
N TYR A 88 19.28 -7.43 -2.00
CA TYR A 88 18.95 -8.85 -1.79
C TYR A 88 19.41 -9.75 -2.95
N GLY A 89 20.35 -9.29 -3.78
CA GLY A 89 20.93 -10.11 -4.85
C GLY A 89 19.96 -10.51 -5.98
N GLY A 90 18.86 -9.77 -6.20
CA GLY A 90 17.92 -10.00 -7.32
C GLY A 90 16.53 -10.49 -6.92
N ILE A 91 15.81 -11.14 -7.86
CA ILE A 91 14.39 -11.48 -7.71
C ILE A 91 14.16 -12.48 -6.57
N HIS A 92 14.90 -13.59 -6.56
CA HIS A 92 14.75 -14.63 -5.55
C HIS A 92 14.92 -14.06 -4.12
N GLY A 93 16.05 -13.42 -3.84
CA GLY A 93 16.29 -12.86 -2.50
C GLY A 93 15.31 -11.76 -2.10
N THR A 94 14.85 -10.94 -3.06
CA THR A 94 13.83 -9.92 -2.77
C THR A 94 12.48 -10.55 -2.42
N LEU A 95 12.07 -11.64 -3.08
CA LEU A 95 10.87 -12.38 -2.68
C LEU A 95 11.02 -13.05 -1.32
N CYS A 96 12.17 -13.66 -1.03
CA CYS A 96 12.45 -14.22 0.30
C CYS A 96 12.31 -13.15 1.40
N HIS A 97 12.86 -11.96 1.16
CA HIS A 97 12.75 -10.83 2.08
C HIS A 97 11.30 -10.36 2.27
N ILE A 98 10.52 -10.22 1.19
CA ILE A 98 9.10 -9.86 1.28
C ILE A 98 8.36 -10.86 2.18
N VAL A 99 8.50 -12.17 1.91
CA VAL A 99 7.79 -13.22 2.67
C VAL A 99 8.25 -13.29 4.12
N TRP A 100 9.55 -13.12 4.37
CA TRP A 100 10.08 -13.03 5.73
C TRP A 100 9.51 -11.83 6.49
N ALA A 101 9.45 -10.66 5.84
CA ALA A 101 8.88 -9.46 6.44
C ALA A 101 7.38 -9.62 6.72
N GLU A 102 6.63 -10.25 5.80
CA GLU A 102 5.22 -10.59 5.98
C GLU A 102 4.99 -11.46 7.22
N GLN A 103 5.84 -12.47 7.42
CA GLN A 103 5.79 -13.32 8.60
C GLN A 103 6.19 -12.57 9.88
N LEU A 104 7.26 -11.77 9.81
CA LEU A 104 7.75 -10.98 10.93
C LEU A 104 6.69 -10.03 11.48
N TRP A 105 6.02 -9.27 10.61
CA TRP A 105 4.99 -8.33 11.04
C TRP A 105 3.77 -9.04 11.64
N LEU A 106 3.33 -10.15 11.04
CA LEU A 106 2.26 -10.97 11.61
C LEU A 106 2.64 -11.50 13.00
N HIS A 107 3.85 -12.05 13.16
CA HIS A 107 4.33 -12.54 14.44
C HIS A 107 4.38 -11.45 15.51
N ARG A 108 4.83 -10.23 15.15
CA ARG A 108 4.81 -9.07 16.07
C ARG A 108 3.41 -8.71 16.54
N TRP A 109 2.41 -8.75 15.65
CA TRP A 109 1.03 -8.47 16.02
C TRP A 109 0.42 -9.57 16.89
N LEU A 110 0.79 -10.83 16.64
CA LEU A 110 0.36 -11.99 17.42
C LEU A 110 1.16 -12.21 18.72
N GLY A 111 2.22 -11.43 18.96
CA GLY A 111 3.13 -11.65 20.10
C GLY A 111 3.94 -12.94 20.01
N LYS A 112 4.17 -13.47 18.80
CA LYS A 112 4.97 -14.67 18.55
C LYS A 112 6.46 -14.32 18.41
N PRO A 113 7.38 -15.30 18.63
CA PRO A 113 8.79 -15.11 18.34
C PRO A 113 9.01 -14.71 16.87
N ASN A 114 9.99 -13.84 16.59
CA ASN A 114 10.36 -13.49 15.22
C ASN A 114 10.78 -14.76 14.42
N PRO A 115 10.64 -14.76 13.07
CA PRO A 115 11.11 -15.86 12.25
C PRO A 115 12.59 -16.15 12.50
N ALA A 116 12.93 -17.44 12.72
CA ALA A 116 14.25 -17.86 13.17
C ALA A 116 15.37 -17.57 12.15
N VAL A 117 15.04 -17.63 10.85
CA VAL A 117 16.00 -17.36 9.77
C VAL A 117 15.74 -15.96 9.20
N PRO A 118 16.65 -15.00 9.41
CA PRO A 118 16.51 -13.65 8.87
C PRO A 118 16.46 -13.64 7.34
N GLN A 119 15.66 -12.72 6.80
CA GLN A 119 15.54 -12.45 5.36
C GLN A 119 15.07 -13.64 4.51
N GLY A 120 14.62 -14.73 5.14
CA GLY A 120 14.18 -15.94 4.44
C GLY A 120 15.30 -16.65 3.67
N THR A 121 16.56 -16.53 4.13
CA THR A 121 17.73 -17.12 3.45
C THR A 121 17.73 -18.65 3.45
N ASP A 122 16.82 -19.29 4.20
CA ASP A 122 16.54 -20.73 4.18
C ASP A 122 15.81 -21.18 2.91
N LEU A 123 15.05 -20.30 2.26
CA LEU A 123 14.21 -20.62 1.11
C LEU A 123 15.07 -20.71 -0.15
N LYS A 124 15.07 -21.85 -0.85
CA LYS A 124 15.97 -22.17 -1.97
C LYS A 124 15.29 -22.23 -3.33
N SER A 125 13.96 -22.15 -3.39
CA SER A 125 13.21 -22.22 -4.64
C SER A 125 11.97 -21.33 -4.61
N LEU A 126 11.48 -20.94 -5.79
CA LEU A 126 10.22 -20.19 -5.91
C LEU A 126 9.05 -20.92 -5.23
N ALA A 127 9.02 -22.25 -5.34
CA ALA A 127 7.99 -23.08 -4.72
C ALA A 127 8.05 -23.01 -3.18
N GLU A 128 9.25 -23.03 -2.59
CA GLU A 128 9.40 -22.84 -1.13
C GLU A 128 8.97 -21.46 -0.67
N VAL A 129 9.36 -20.42 -1.42
CA VAL A 129 8.98 -19.04 -1.08
C VAL A 129 7.47 -18.86 -1.17
N ARG A 130 6.83 -19.36 -2.23
CA ARG A 130 5.37 -19.34 -2.39
C ARG A 130 4.67 -20.11 -1.27
N ARG A 131 5.11 -21.33 -0.96
CA ARG A 131 4.52 -22.12 0.14
C ARG A 131 4.62 -21.41 1.49
N ARG A 132 5.77 -20.80 1.80
CA ARG A 132 5.90 -20.02 3.04
C ARG A 132 4.94 -18.84 3.05
N TRP A 133 4.80 -18.13 1.94
CA TRP A 133 3.85 -17.03 1.83
C TRP A 133 2.40 -17.49 2.03
N GLU A 134 2.00 -18.60 1.40
CA GLU A 134 0.65 -19.17 1.56
C GLU A 134 0.36 -19.59 3.01
N THR A 135 1.35 -20.13 3.73
CA THR A 135 1.24 -20.40 5.16
C THR A 135 1.02 -19.12 5.98
N VAL A 136 1.76 -18.05 5.66
CA VAL A 136 1.60 -16.75 6.33
C VAL A 136 0.21 -16.17 6.05
N GLU A 137 -0.29 -16.27 4.82
CA GLU A 137 -1.63 -15.83 4.45
C GLU A 137 -2.73 -16.60 5.20
N ALA A 138 -2.59 -17.92 5.28
CA ALA A 138 -3.52 -18.76 6.02
C ALA A 138 -3.55 -18.41 7.52
N GLU A 139 -2.39 -18.12 8.12
CA GLU A 139 -2.28 -17.67 9.51
C GLU A 139 -2.83 -16.25 9.72
N ARG A 140 -2.70 -15.39 8.70
CA ARG A 140 -3.19 -14.01 8.73
C ARG A 140 -4.71 -13.93 8.69
N GLY A 141 -5.39 -14.87 8.04
CA GLY A 141 -6.86 -14.90 7.94
C GLY A 141 -7.57 -14.76 9.29
N PRO A 142 -7.30 -15.65 10.28
CA PRO A 142 -7.86 -15.53 11.63
C PRO A 142 -7.49 -14.22 12.35
N PHE A 143 -6.28 -13.70 12.13
CA PHE A 143 -5.86 -12.42 12.69
C PHE A 143 -6.73 -11.27 12.15
N ILE A 144 -6.92 -11.21 10.84
CA ILE A 144 -7.76 -10.21 10.16
C ILE A 144 -9.22 -10.33 10.62
N ALA A 145 -9.76 -11.54 10.71
CA ALA A 145 -11.14 -11.78 11.16
C ALA A 145 -11.39 -11.30 12.61
N GLY A 146 -10.34 -11.21 13.43
CA GLY A 146 -10.40 -10.69 14.80
C GLY A 146 -10.05 -9.21 14.94
N LEU A 147 -9.81 -8.47 13.85
CA LEU A 147 -9.54 -7.03 13.92
C LEU A 147 -10.82 -6.24 14.19
N ASN A 148 -10.68 -5.19 14.99
CA ASN A 148 -11.72 -4.20 15.27
C ASN A 148 -11.06 -2.82 15.40
N ASP A 149 -11.85 -1.76 15.46
CA ASP A 149 -11.31 -0.39 15.50
C ASP A 149 -10.39 -0.14 16.71
N SER A 150 -10.72 -0.69 17.88
CA SER A 150 -9.88 -0.52 19.08
C SER A 150 -8.47 -1.10 18.92
N ARG A 151 -8.31 -2.16 18.11
CA ARG A 151 -7.01 -2.77 17.84
C ARG A 151 -6.11 -1.89 16.97
N LEU A 152 -6.66 -0.95 16.21
CA LEU A 152 -5.88 -0.12 15.29
C LEU A 152 -4.92 0.84 16.01
N ASP A 153 -5.30 1.26 17.22
CA ASP A 153 -4.53 2.20 18.03
C ASP A 153 -3.81 1.52 19.21
N GLU A 154 -3.93 0.19 19.34
CA GLU A 154 -3.13 -0.59 20.29
C GLU A 154 -1.64 -0.46 19.99
N THR A 155 -0.85 -0.29 21.04
CA THR A 155 0.60 -0.18 20.94
C THR A 155 1.30 -1.51 21.18
N ARG A 156 2.47 -1.66 20.58
CA ARG A 156 3.40 -2.78 20.82
C ARG A 156 4.82 -2.27 20.95
N LEU A 157 5.57 -2.89 21.87
CA LEU A 157 7.01 -2.72 21.95
C LEU A 157 7.66 -3.52 20.81
N VAL A 158 8.46 -2.84 20.00
CA VAL A 158 9.21 -3.40 18.88
C VAL A 158 10.69 -3.23 19.16
N LYS A 159 11.43 -4.34 19.06
CA LYS A 159 12.90 -4.37 19.15
C LYS A 159 13.45 -4.70 17.77
N PRO A 160 13.80 -3.70 16.94
CA PRO A 160 14.36 -3.95 15.62
C PRO A 160 15.79 -4.48 15.73
N SER A 161 16.26 -5.14 14.67
CA SER A 161 17.63 -5.65 14.59
C SER A 161 18.70 -4.55 14.59
N SER A 162 18.31 -3.31 14.28
CA SER A 162 19.17 -2.12 14.39
C SER A 162 19.43 -1.69 15.85
N GLY A 163 18.80 -2.35 16.82
CA GLY A 163 18.90 -2.01 18.23
C GLY A 163 17.86 -0.98 18.68
N GLY A 164 17.73 -0.85 20.01
CA GLY A 164 16.75 0.00 20.67
C GLY A 164 15.40 -0.68 20.93
N GLU A 165 14.54 0.03 21.64
CA GLU A 165 13.17 -0.37 21.93
C GLU A 165 12.24 0.79 21.57
N TYR A 166 11.25 0.51 20.73
CA TYR A 166 10.33 1.52 20.21
C TYR A 166 8.90 1.08 20.43
N VAL A 167 8.02 2.02 20.74
CA VAL A 167 6.58 1.76 20.87
C VAL A 167 5.89 2.28 19.62
N HIS A 168 5.15 1.42 18.93
CA HIS A 168 4.39 1.77 17.74
C HIS A 168 2.94 1.30 17.86
N THR A 169 2.01 2.07 17.29
CA THR A 169 0.62 1.60 17.14
C THR A 169 0.53 0.57 16.02
N PHE A 170 -0.51 -0.27 16.07
CA PHE A 170 -0.82 -1.18 14.95
C PHE A 170 -0.92 -0.42 13.63
N ARG A 171 -1.62 0.72 13.60
CA ARG A 171 -1.72 1.61 12.44
C ARG A 171 -0.38 2.02 11.84
N GLN A 172 0.58 2.41 12.67
CA GLN A 172 1.93 2.77 12.19
C GLN A 172 2.64 1.57 11.58
N MET A 173 2.60 0.42 12.27
CA MET A 173 3.23 -0.81 11.80
C MET A 173 2.59 -1.33 10.51
N PHE A 174 1.27 -1.28 10.40
CA PHE A 174 0.52 -1.72 9.22
C PHE A 174 0.85 -0.87 7.98
N ARG A 175 0.84 0.45 8.11
CA ARG A 175 1.21 1.36 7.01
C ARG A 175 2.62 1.09 6.52
N HIS A 176 3.56 0.87 7.44
CA HIS A 176 4.90 0.45 7.08
C HIS A 176 4.90 -0.91 6.37
N PHE A 177 4.20 -1.91 6.88
CA PHE A 177 4.09 -3.24 6.28
C PHE A 177 3.61 -3.19 4.82
N ILE A 178 2.51 -2.48 4.53
CA ILE A 178 1.96 -2.34 3.18
C ILE A 178 2.92 -1.58 2.25
N ASN A 179 3.52 -0.49 2.74
CA ASN A 179 4.47 0.30 1.97
C ASN A 179 5.75 -0.49 1.66
N HIS A 180 6.28 -1.20 2.65
CA HIS A 180 7.46 -2.06 2.52
C HIS A 180 7.24 -3.13 1.45
N SER A 181 6.10 -3.82 1.48
CA SER A 181 5.77 -4.84 0.48
C SER A 181 5.66 -4.23 -0.93
N SER A 182 5.00 -3.06 -1.06
CA SER A 182 4.90 -2.33 -2.33
C SER A 182 6.26 -1.86 -2.88
N TYR A 183 7.12 -1.34 -2.00
CA TYR A 183 8.48 -0.90 -2.35
C TYR A 183 9.30 -2.06 -2.94
N HIS A 184 9.32 -3.22 -2.28
CA HIS A 184 10.10 -4.36 -2.76
C HIS A 184 9.48 -5.04 -3.99
N ARG A 185 8.15 -5.03 -4.16
CA ARG A 185 7.54 -5.40 -5.45
C ARG A 185 8.01 -4.49 -6.58
N GLY A 186 8.13 -3.18 -6.35
CA GLY A 186 8.70 -2.24 -7.32
C GLY A 186 10.15 -2.57 -7.72
N GLN A 187 10.96 -3.07 -6.78
CA GLN A 187 12.30 -3.60 -7.07
C GLN A 187 12.23 -4.83 -7.99
N ILE A 188 11.35 -5.79 -7.69
CA ILE A 188 11.15 -6.98 -8.54
C ILE A 188 10.72 -6.59 -9.96
N VAL A 189 9.78 -5.65 -10.08
CA VAL A 189 9.33 -5.11 -11.38
C VAL A 189 10.51 -4.53 -12.17
N THR A 190 11.42 -3.83 -11.51
CA THR A 190 12.65 -3.30 -12.14
C THR A 190 13.57 -4.43 -12.60
N PHE A 191 13.77 -5.45 -11.76
CA PHE A 191 14.58 -6.61 -12.11
C PHE A 191 14.03 -7.40 -13.30
N MET A 192 12.71 -7.60 -13.36
CA MET A 192 12.08 -8.24 -14.53
C MET A 192 12.37 -7.47 -15.82
N ARG A 193 12.30 -6.14 -15.80
CA ARG A 193 12.65 -5.32 -16.98
C ARG A 193 14.12 -5.44 -17.37
N GLN A 194 15.04 -5.45 -16.40
CA GLN A 194 16.47 -5.66 -16.66
C GLN A 194 16.77 -7.02 -17.31
N LEU A 195 15.95 -8.03 -17.03
CA LEU A 195 16.04 -9.36 -17.62
C LEU A 195 15.30 -9.47 -18.96
N GLY A 196 14.73 -8.38 -19.48
CA GLY A 196 13.95 -8.34 -20.72
C GLY A 196 12.53 -8.89 -20.61
N ALA A 197 12.04 -9.18 -19.40
CA ALA A 197 10.68 -9.65 -19.16
C ALA A 197 9.70 -8.47 -19.02
N THR A 198 8.43 -8.72 -19.34
CA THR A 198 7.34 -7.76 -19.09
C THR A 198 6.76 -8.00 -17.70
N PRO A 199 6.93 -7.07 -16.73
CA PRO A 199 6.36 -7.23 -15.40
C PRO A 199 4.86 -6.93 -15.39
N PRO A 200 4.11 -7.51 -14.43
CA PRO A 200 2.72 -7.13 -14.21
C PRO A 200 2.65 -5.74 -13.56
N SER A 201 1.52 -5.05 -13.72
CA SER A 201 1.21 -3.91 -12.86
C SER A 201 0.48 -4.38 -11.61
N THR A 202 0.93 -3.90 -10.47
CA THR A 202 0.29 -4.13 -9.17
C THR A 202 -0.25 -2.84 -8.57
N ASP A 203 -0.57 -1.84 -9.40
CA ASP A 203 -1.06 -0.56 -8.91
C ASP A 203 -2.42 -0.75 -8.22
N LEU A 204 -2.61 -0.09 -7.08
CA LEU A 204 -3.85 -0.17 -6.30
C LEU A 204 -5.09 0.22 -7.11
N ILE A 205 -4.96 1.16 -8.05
CA ILE A 205 -6.08 1.54 -8.92
C ILE A 205 -6.55 0.39 -9.84
N LEU A 206 -5.64 -0.51 -10.24
CA LEU A 206 -6.00 -1.69 -11.03
C LEU A 206 -6.68 -2.75 -10.18
N TYR A 207 -6.27 -2.89 -8.92
CA TYR A 207 -6.98 -3.73 -7.97
C TYR A 207 -8.46 -3.32 -7.81
N TYR A 208 -8.73 -2.01 -7.69
CA TYR A 208 -10.11 -1.51 -7.63
C TYR A 208 -10.89 -1.78 -8.93
N ARG A 209 -10.28 -1.55 -10.09
CA ARG A 209 -10.91 -1.83 -11.39
C ARG A 209 -11.22 -3.31 -11.61
N ARG A 210 -10.54 -4.22 -10.93
CA ARG A 210 -10.81 -5.67 -10.99
C ARG A 210 -11.98 -6.09 -10.09
N ARG A 211 -12.25 -5.35 -9.00
CA ARG A 211 -13.28 -5.70 -8.00
C ARG A 211 -14.68 -5.18 -8.37
N GLY A 212 -14.78 -4.21 -9.28
CA GLY A 212 -16.03 -3.68 -9.84
C GLY A 212 -16.25 -4.15 -11.27
#